data_AF-A0A3R6ZEM8-F1
#
_entry.id   AF-A0A3R6ZEM8-F1
#
_cell.length_a   1.000
_cell.length_b   1.000
_cell.length_c   1.000
_cell.angle_alpha   90.00
_cell.angle_beta   90.00
_cell.angle_gamma   90.00
#
_symmetry.space_group_name_H-M   'P 1'
#
loop_
_entity.id
_entity.type
_entity.pdbx_description
1 polymer ?
#
loop_
_entity_poly.entity_id
_entity_poly.type
_entity_poly.pdbx_seq_one_letter_code
_entity_poly.pdbx_strand_id
1 'polypeptide(L)'
;MADLFDGKRNISLDTSYNMDYEAMNAANLGIANIFFLALIIGKRNNTKIAVNDHRGKEFRPSYFTPLQKDLIYGLVLNLTGSIPVDDKEITNIYDELIAYANGGIQWMRNNVFFDCLNDNGAINIEPQEIIVRLNQMIYDELNPQQSPF
;
A
#
# COMPACT_ATOMS: atom_id res chain seq x y z
N MET A 1 13.67 -9.65 -21.15
CA MET A 1 12.77 -8.58 -20.70
C MET A 1 12.80 -8.61 -19.19
N ALA A 2 13.09 -7.48 -18.54
CA ALA A 2 12.94 -7.41 -17.10
C ALA A 2 11.43 -7.43 -16.80
N ASP A 3 11.00 -8.35 -15.93
CA ASP A 3 9.60 -8.46 -15.50
C ASP A 3 9.53 -7.88 -14.09
N LEU A 4 8.62 -6.92 -13.90
CA LEU A 4 8.39 -6.26 -12.62
C LEU A 4 8.20 -7.30 -11.51
N PHE A 5 7.55 -8.43 -11.81
CA PHE A 5 7.13 -9.42 -10.83
C PHE A 5 7.96 -10.71 -10.81
N ASP A 6 9.16 -10.72 -11.42
CA ASP A 6 9.98 -11.93 -11.60
C ASP A 6 10.48 -12.57 -10.29
N GLY A 7 10.35 -11.84 -9.17
CA GLY A 7 10.68 -12.30 -7.83
C GLY A 7 12.17 -12.36 -7.51
N LYS A 8 13.04 -11.83 -8.39
CA LYS A 8 14.49 -11.73 -8.12
C LYS A 8 14.86 -10.57 -7.20
N ARG A 9 13.93 -9.62 -7.00
CA ARG A 9 14.10 -8.44 -6.15
C ARG A 9 13.02 -8.44 -5.09
N ASN A 10 13.39 -8.15 -3.85
CA ASN A 10 12.41 -7.81 -2.82
C ASN A 10 12.03 -6.33 -3.00
N ILE A 11 10.77 -6.02 -2.72
CA ILE A 11 10.35 -4.64 -2.47
C ILE A 11 10.63 -4.38 -1.01
N SER A 12 11.47 -3.38 -0.73
CA SER A 12 11.83 -2.95 0.63
C SER A 12 11.12 -1.64 0.92
N LEU A 13 10.24 -1.69 1.92
CA LEU A 13 9.34 -0.59 2.27
C LEU A 13 10.03 0.45 3.16
N ASP A 14 9.34 1.55 3.39
CA ASP A 14 9.81 2.63 4.26
C ASP A 14 9.68 2.25 5.74
N THR A 15 10.77 2.40 6.51
CA THR A 15 10.75 2.10 7.95
C THR A 15 9.72 2.89 8.75
N SER A 16 9.33 4.07 8.27
CA SER A 16 8.38 4.98 8.94
C SER A 16 6.97 4.38 9.13
N TYR A 17 6.64 3.35 8.35
CA TYR A 17 5.32 2.68 8.38
C TYR A 17 5.39 1.23 8.85
N ASN A 18 6.54 0.77 9.37
CA ASN A 18 6.71 -0.61 9.81
C ASN A 18 5.65 -1.04 10.83
N MET A 19 5.33 -0.18 11.79
CA MET A 19 4.33 -0.46 12.82
C MET A 19 2.93 -0.64 12.23
N ASP A 20 2.55 0.14 11.21
CA ASP A 20 1.24 -0.01 10.56
C ASP A 20 1.16 -1.32 9.78
N TYR A 21 2.24 -1.67 9.05
CA TYR A 21 2.35 -2.97 8.39
C TYR A 21 2.30 -4.11 9.41
N GLU A 22 2.92 -3.99 10.57
CA GLU A 22 2.88 -5.00 11.63
C GLU A 22 1.47 -5.16 12.22
N ALA A 23 0.80 -4.06 12.56
CA ALA A 23 -0.56 -4.08 13.07
C ALA A 23 -1.52 -4.75 12.07
N MET A 24 -1.50 -4.31 10.82
CA MET A 24 -2.33 -4.88 9.76
C MET A 24 -1.96 -6.33 9.41
N ASN A 25 -0.69 -6.70 9.51
CA ASN A 25 -0.26 -8.07 9.26
C ASN A 25 -0.66 -9.01 10.41
N ALA A 26 -0.76 -8.52 11.64
CA ALA A 26 -1.32 -9.27 12.77
C ALA A 26 -2.80 -9.63 12.54
N ALA A 27 -3.51 -8.86 11.71
CA ALA A 27 -4.87 -9.19 11.23
C ALA A 27 -4.90 -10.21 10.07
N ASN A 28 -3.79 -10.90 9.79
CA ASN A 28 -3.64 -11.91 8.73
C ASN A 28 -3.84 -11.38 7.30
N LEU A 29 -3.65 -10.07 7.06
CA LEU A 29 -3.77 -9.52 5.71
C LEU A 29 -2.61 -9.91 4.79
N GLY A 30 -1.39 -10.04 5.33
CA GLY A 30 -0.18 -10.29 4.56
C GLY A 30 0.41 -9.01 3.95
N ILE A 31 1.73 -8.82 4.10
CA ILE A 31 2.44 -7.58 3.72
C ILE A 31 2.18 -7.16 2.27
N ALA A 32 2.21 -8.10 1.31
CA ALA A 32 1.96 -7.79 -0.10
C ALA A 32 0.53 -7.25 -0.34
N ASN A 33 -0.48 -7.82 0.33
CA ASN A 33 -1.86 -7.35 0.22
C ASN A 33 -2.05 -5.99 0.90
N ILE A 34 -1.41 -5.78 2.05
CA ILE A 34 -1.41 -4.49 2.75
C ILE A 34 -0.80 -3.41 1.84
N PHE A 35 0.35 -3.71 1.24
CA PHE A 35 0.99 -2.81 0.27
C PHE A 35 0.08 -2.52 -0.91
N PHE A 36 -0.54 -3.55 -1.50
CA PHE A 36 -1.44 -3.36 -2.63
C PHE A 36 -2.65 -2.48 -2.26
N LEU A 37 -3.30 -2.75 -1.12
CA LEU A 37 -4.42 -1.95 -0.63
C LEU A 37 -4.00 -0.48 -0.43
N ALA A 38 -2.90 -0.26 0.27
CA ALA A 38 -2.36 1.08 0.51
C ALA A 38 -2.01 1.80 -0.79
N LEU A 39 -1.39 1.10 -1.76
CA LEU A 39 -1.07 1.64 -3.08
C LEU A 39 -2.32 2.14 -3.81
N ILE A 40 -3.38 1.33 -3.84
CA ILE A 40 -4.65 1.70 -4.50
C ILE A 40 -5.31 2.89 -3.79
N ILE A 41 -5.35 2.90 -2.46
CA ILE A 41 -5.89 4.02 -1.67
C ILE A 41 -5.11 5.30 -1.93
N GLY A 42 -3.77 5.24 -1.86
CA GLY A 42 -2.90 6.38 -2.11
C GLY A 42 -3.07 6.93 -3.52
N LYS A 43 -3.12 6.05 -4.53
CA LYS A 43 -3.33 6.46 -5.91
C LYS A 43 -4.71 7.10 -6.12
N ARG A 44 -5.78 6.50 -5.58
CA ARG A 44 -7.14 7.02 -5.68
C ARG A 44 -7.26 8.42 -5.09
N ASN A 45 -6.66 8.65 -3.93
CA ASN A 45 -6.68 9.94 -3.24
C ASN A 45 -5.60 10.92 -3.73
N ASN A 46 -4.81 10.51 -4.73
CA ASN A 46 -3.64 11.25 -5.24
C ASN A 46 -2.66 11.67 -4.13
N THR A 47 -2.52 10.84 -3.10
CA THR A 47 -1.63 11.08 -1.96
C THR A 47 -0.32 10.34 -2.18
N LYS A 48 0.77 11.08 -2.19
CA LYS A 48 2.13 10.53 -2.25
C LYS A 48 2.95 11.08 -1.11
N ILE A 49 3.70 10.21 -0.44
CA ILE A 49 4.70 10.59 0.55
C ILE A 49 6.02 9.98 0.09
N ALA A 50 7.03 10.84 -0.13
CA ALA A 50 8.32 10.40 -0.63
C ALA A 50 8.92 9.30 0.26
N VAL A 51 9.62 8.36 -0.37
CA VAL A 51 10.30 7.28 0.34
C VAL A 51 11.49 7.86 1.10
N ASN A 52 11.52 7.67 2.42
CA ASN A 52 12.61 8.13 3.27
C ASN A 52 13.79 7.15 3.24
N ASP A 53 13.50 5.84 3.30
CA ASP A 53 14.48 4.77 3.15
C ASP A 53 13.86 3.46 2.63
N HIS A 54 14.72 2.49 2.33
CA HIS A 54 14.37 1.14 1.87
C HIS A 54 14.82 0.07 2.88
N ARG A 55 14.57 0.29 4.18
CA ARG A 55 15.03 -0.61 5.26
C ARG A 55 13.87 -1.18 6.08
N GLY A 56 12.64 -0.97 5.63
CA GLY A 56 11.44 -1.43 6.29
C GLY A 56 11.11 -2.88 6.00
N LYS A 57 9.84 -3.24 6.16
CA LYS A 57 9.35 -4.58 5.82
C LYS A 57 9.62 -4.91 4.35
N GLU A 58 9.91 -6.18 4.09
CA GLU A 58 10.19 -6.69 2.75
C GLU A 58 9.18 -7.74 2.32
N PHE A 59 8.90 -7.78 1.03
CA PHE A 59 8.18 -8.89 0.41
C PHE A 59 8.62 -9.10 -1.04
N ARG A 60 8.33 -10.30 -1.57
CA ARG A 60 8.63 -10.62 -2.98
C ARG A 60 7.46 -10.15 -3.87
N PRO A 61 7.73 -9.44 -4.98
CA PRO A 61 6.73 -9.11 -6.01
C PRO A 61 5.96 -10.33 -6.53
N SER A 62 6.58 -11.51 -6.50
CA SER A 62 5.94 -12.76 -6.91
C SER A 62 4.76 -13.18 -6.03
N TYR A 63 4.62 -12.61 -4.82
CA TYR A 63 3.52 -12.86 -3.90
C TYR A 63 2.21 -12.20 -4.29
N PHE A 64 2.24 -11.24 -5.23
CA PHE A 64 1.00 -10.72 -5.80
C PHE A 64 0.26 -11.80 -6.58
N THR A 65 -1.07 -11.79 -6.47
CA THR A 65 -1.94 -12.60 -7.33
C THR A 65 -1.87 -12.13 -8.79
N PRO A 66 -2.25 -12.96 -9.78
CA PRO A 66 -2.28 -12.53 -11.18
C PRO A 66 -3.09 -11.24 -11.39
N LEU A 67 -4.27 -11.15 -10.76
CA LEU A 67 -5.11 -9.95 -10.85
C LEU A 67 -4.41 -8.70 -10.27
N GLN A 68 -3.75 -8.83 -9.12
CA GLN A 68 -2.99 -7.72 -8.53
C GLN A 68 -1.85 -7.26 -9.45
N LYS A 69 -1.14 -8.20 -10.09
CA LYS A 69 -0.08 -7.87 -11.06
C LYS A 69 -0.64 -7.11 -12.26
N ASP A 70 -1.77 -7.55 -12.81
CA ASP A 70 -2.42 -6.87 -13.94
C ASP A 70 -2.87 -5.45 -13.57
N LEU A 71 -3.45 -5.28 -12.37
CA LEU A 71 -3.86 -3.96 -11.87
C LEU A 71 -2.66 -3.03 -11.63
N ILE A 72 -1.58 -3.55 -11.05
CA ILE A 72 -0.33 -2.78 -10.87
C ILE A 72 0.25 -2.43 -12.25
N TYR A 73 0.25 -3.33 -13.23
CA TYR A 73 0.69 -3.00 -14.59
C TYR A 73 -0.13 -1.89 -15.22
N GLY A 74 -1.46 -1.92 -15.06
CA GLY A 74 -2.34 -0.83 -15.50
C GLY A 74 -2.01 0.49 -14.82
N LEU A 75 -1.69 0.46 -13.52
CA LEU A 75 -1.25 1.63 -12.77
C LEU A 75 0.09 2.17 -13.28
N VAL A 76 1.07 1.29 -13.52
CA VAL A 76 2.38 1.68 -14.06
C VAL A 76 2.20 2.36 -15.42
N LEU A 77 1.41 1.77 -16.33
CA LEU A 77 1.09 2.39 -17.62
C LEU A 77 0.44 3.77 -17.47
N ASN A 78 -0.43 3.96 -16.46
CA ASN A 78 -1.03 5.26 -16.19
C ASN A 78 -0.01 6.31 -15.71
N LEU A 79 1.04 5.89 -15.00
CA LEU A 79 2.05 6.78 -14.45
C LEU A 79 3.13 7.15 -15.47
N THR A 80 3.58 6.18 -16.27
CA THR A 80 4.75 6.34 -17.15
C THR A 80 4.39 6.38 -18.64
N GLY A 81 3.21 5.90 -19.03
CA GLY A 81 2.82 5.71 -20.42
C GLY A 81 3.44 4.46 -21.09
N SER A 82 4.31 3.72 -20.41
CA SER A 82 5.02 2.54 -20.94
C SER A 82 5.39 1.54 -19.84
N ILE A 83 5.63 0.28 -20.20
CA ILE A 83 6.15 -0.71 -19.25
C ILE A 83 7.68 -0.51 -19.14
N PRO A 84 8.24 -0.39 -17.91
CA PRO A 84 9.68 -0.36 -17.69
C PRO A 84 10.39 -1.51 -18.37
N VAL A 85 11.50 -1.23 -19.04
CA VAL A 85 12.25 -2.23 -19.82
C VAL A 85 13.61 -2.59 -19.21
N ASP A 86 14.10 -1.79 -18.27
CA ASP A 86 15.37 -2.02 -17.57
C ASP A 86 15.26 -1.91 -16.04
N ASP A 87 16.34 -2.31 -15.37
CA ASP A 87 16.40 -2.40 -13.91
C ASP A 87 16.31 -1.05 -13.20
N LYS A 88 16.83 0.02 -13.81
CA LYS A 88 16.79 1.36 -13.24
C LYS A 88 15.38 1.92 -13.30
N GLU A 89 14.70 1.74 -14.43
CA GLU A 89 13.29 2.09 -14.58
C GLU A 89 12.40 1.30 -13.62
N ILE A 90 12.71 0.01 -13.41
CA ILE A 90 12.03 -0.84 -12.42
C ILE A 90 12.23 -0.33 -10.99
N THR A 91 13.44 0.11 -10.62
CA THR A 91 13.66 0.72 -9.30
C THR A 91 12.87 2.01 -9.14
N ASN A 92 12.92 2.91 -10.13
CA ASN A 92 12.18 4.17 -10.08
C ASN A 92 10.67 3.97 -9.97
N ILE A 93 10.11 2.98 -10.69
CA ILE A 93 8.69 2.68 -10.58
C ILE A 93 8.37 2.11 -9.20
N TYR A 94 9.25 1.30 -8.60
CA TYR A 94 9.02 0.81 -7.24
C TYR A 94 9.00 1.94 -6.22
N ASP A 95 9.92 2.89 -6.31
CA ASP A 95 9.94 4.06 -5.41
C ASP A 95 8.65 4.87 -5.56
N GLU A 96 8.16 5.01 -6.78
CA GLU A 96 6.90 5.69 -7.09
C GLU A 96 5.69 4.95 -6.49
N LEU A 97 5.63 3.62 -6.63
CA LEU A 97 4.59 2.78 -6.03
C LEU A 97 4.65 2.81 -4.50
N ILE A 98 5.85 2.75 -3.91
CA ILE A 98 6.05 2.87 -2.46
C ILE A 98 5.59 4.25 -1.98
N ALA A 99 5.87 5.33 -2.73
CA ALA A 99 5.44 6.66 -2.34
C ALA A 99 3.90 6.79 -2.29
N TYR A 100 3.19 6.16 -3.23
CA TYR A 100 1.73 6.05 -3.16
C TYR A 100 1.26 5.16 -2.00
N ALA A 101 1.92 4.02 -1.75
CA ALA A 101 1.59 3.15 -0.63
C ALA A 101 1.75 3.87 0.72
N ASN A 102 2.85 4.62 0.92
CA ASN A 102 3.07 5.49 2.08
C ASN A 102 1.93 6.50 2.22
N GLY A 103 1.55 7.17 1.13
CA GLY A 103 0.41 8.08 1.10
C GLY A 103 -0.91 7.42 1.47
N GLY A 104 -1.12 6.17 1.04
CA GLY A 104 -2.30 5.37 1.39
C GLY A 104 -2.35 4.99 2.87
N ILE A 105 -1.22 4.62 3.47
CA ILE A 105 -1.15 4.35 4.91
C ILE A 105 -1.43 5.62 5.70
N GLN A 106 -0.83 6.74 5.32
CA GLN A 106 -1.10 8.02 5.98
C GLN A 106 -2.58 8.42 5.86
N TRP A 107 -3.19 8.17 4.71
CA TRP A 107 -4.62 8.40 4.52
C TRP A 107 -5.45 7.48 5.45
N MET A 108 -5.12 6.19 5.55
CA MET A 108 -5.80 5.27 6.45
C MET A 108 -5.66 5.68 7.92
N ARG A 109 -4.47 6.12 8.35
CA ARG A 109 -4.26 6.68 9.69
C ARG A 109 -5.20 7.85 9.98
N ASN A 110 -5.38 8.75 9.02
CA ASN A 110 -6.16 9.98 9.21
C ASN A 110 -7.68 9.78 9.09
N ASN A 111 -8.15 8.75 8.38
CA ASN A 111 -9.57 8.61 8.03
C ASN A 111 -10.21 7.33 8.58
N VAL A 112 -9.47 6.23 8.64
CA VAL A 112 -10.00 4.91 9.05
C VAL A 112 -9.66 4.60 10.51
N PHE A 113 -8.43 4.94 10.91
CA PHE A 113 -7.85 4.59 12.22
C PHE A 113 -7.52 5.80 13.08
N PHE A 114 -8.10 6.97 12.80
CA PHE A 114 -7.74 8.24 13.44
C PHE A 114 -7.91 8.24 14.97
N ASP A 115 -8.83 7.41 15.47
CA ASP A 115 -9.14 7.21 16.89
C ASP A 115 -8.36 6.05 17.51
N CYS A 116 -7.49 5.38 16.76
CA CYS A 116 -6.77 4.17 17.18
C CYS A 116 -5.29 4.24 16.80
N LEU A 117 -4.63 5.35 17.12
CA LEU A 117 -3.20 5.54 16.92
C LEU A 117 -2.44 5.48 18.25
N ASN A 118 -1.21 4.96 18.25
CA ASN A 118 -0.29 5.07 19.39
C ASN A 118 0.42 6.43 19.44
N ASP A 119 1.25 6.64 20.47
CA ASP A 119 2.02 7.88 20.67
C ASP A 119 2.98 8.24 19.51
N ASN A 120 3.33 7.26 18.66
CA ASN A 120 4.14 7.46 17.46
C ASN A 120 3.30 7.74 16.20
N GLY A 121 1.97 7.81 16.33
CA GLY A 121 1.04 8.02 15.22
C GLY A 121 0.80 6.80 14.34
N ALA A 122 1.21 5.60 14.77
CA ALA A 122 0.98 4.35 14.04
C ALA A 122 -0.30 3.66 14.49
N ILE A 123 -0.91 2.87 13.61
CA ILE A 123 -2.13 2.10 13.89
C ILE A 123 -1.89 1.18 15.11
N ASN A 124 -2.76 1.32 16.11
CA ASN A 124 -2.72 0.57 17.35
C ASN A 124 -4.14 0.18 17.76
N ILE A 125 -4.62 -0.91 17.17
CA ILE A 125 -5.95 -1.46 17.37
C ILE A 125 -5.85 -2.98 17.35
N GLU A 126 -6.82 -3.64 17.99
CA GLU A 126 -6.90 -5.09 17.99
C GLU A 126 -7.01 -5.66 16.56
N PRO A 127 -6.29 -6.76 16.23
CA PRO A 127 -6.26 -7.30 14.87
C PRO A 127 -7.63 -7.59 14.25
N GLN A 128 -8.58 -8.11 15.02
CA GLN A 128 -9.94 -8.36 14.56
C GLN A 128 -10.68 -7.08 14.13
N GLU A 129 -10.41 -5.94 14.76
CA GLU A 129 -11.07 -4.67 14.46
C GLU A 129 -10.54 -4.02 13.19
N ILE A 130 -9.30 -4.31 12.79
CA ILE A 130 -8.70 -3.82 11.53
C ILE A 130 -9.57 -4.22 10.34
N ILE A 131 -9.95 -5.50 10.26
CA ILE A 131 -10.77 -6.01 9.15
C ILE A 131 -12.15 -5.35 9.15
N VAL A 132 -12.75 -5.15 10.33
CA VAL A 132 -14.05 -4.49 10.46
C VAL A 132 -13.97 -3.05 9.97
N ARG A 133 -12.97 -2.28 10.40
CA ARG A 133 -12.76 -0.89 9.99
C ARG A 133 -12.53 -0.76 8.48
N LEU A 134 -11.71 -1.64 7.88
CA LEU A 134 -11.48 -1.67 6.44
C LEU A 134 -12.75 -2.03 5.65
N ASN A 135 -13.53 -3.00 6.12
CA ASN A 135 -14.80 -3.35 5.50
C ASN A 135 -15.83 -2.21 5.61
N GLN A 136 -15.86 -1.50 6.74
CA GLN A 136 -16.71 -0.33 6.91
C GLN A 136 -16.32 0.79 5.95
N MET A 137 -15.02 1.07 5.81
CA MET A 137 -14.50 2.02 4.81
C MET A 137 -14.99 1.65 3.39
N ILE A 138 -14.86 0.38 3.00
CA ILE A 138 -15.34 -0.08 1.68
C ILE A 138 -16.87 0.09 1.56
N TYR A 139 -17.63 -0.25 2.60
CA TYR A 139 -19.08 -0.10 2.61
C TYR A 139 -19.50 1.37 2.43
N ASP A 140 -18.87 2.28 3.15
CA ASP A 140 -19.17 3.71 3.09
C ASP A 140 -18.83 4.29 1.71
N GLU A 141 -17.71 3.87 1.11
CA GLU A 141 -17.32 4.27 -0.23
C GLU A 141 -18.28 3.77 -1.32
N LEU A 142 -18.89 2.61 -1.13
CA LEU A 142 -19.90 2.07 -2.04
C LEU A 142 -21.29 2.70 -1.83
N ASN A 143 -21.53 3.36 -0.70
CA ASN A 143 -22.83 3.94 -0.31
C ASN A 143 -22.71 5.43 0.11
N PRO A 144 -22.29 6.32 -0.81
CA PRO A 144 -21.94 7.71 -0.48
C PRO A 144 -23.12 8.58 -0.02
N GLN A 145 -24.37 8.11 -0.09
CA GLN A 145 -25.54 8.83 0.43
C GLN A 145 -25.68 8.79 1.96
N GLN A 146 -24.80 8.07 2.68
CA GLN A 146 -24.89 7.87 4.13
C GLN A 146 -23.64 8.24 4.95
N SER A 147 -22.55 8.77 4.38
CA SER A 147 -21.34 9.05 5.17
C SER A 147 -20.62 10.36 4.82
N PRO A 148 -20.09 11.10 5.82
CA PRO A 148 -19.30 12.31 5.65
C PRO A 148 -17.80 11.98 5.66
N PHE A 149 -17.31 11.29 4.64
CA PHE A 149 -15.88 11.25 4.33
C PHE A 149 -15.61 12.08 3.07
#